data_AF-A0A381RDV6-F1
#
_entry.id   AF-A0A381RDV6-F1
#
_cell.length_a   1.000
_cell.length_b   1.000
_cell.length_c   1.000
_cell.angle_alpha   90.00
_cell.angle_beta   90.00
_cell.angle_gamma   90.00
#
_symmetry.space_group_name_H-M   'P 1'
#
loop_
_entity.id
_entity.type
_entity.pdbx_description
1 polymer ?
#
loop_
_entity_poly.entity_id
_entity_poly.type
_entity_poly.pdbx_seq_one_letter_code
_entity_poly.pdbx_strand_id
1 'polypeptide(L)' 'MAARFAAKEAVMKALGVGLGNVRFREIEVTKDSSGRPSLTLHGTAAQLAADTGVRRWHLSLSHTSTVAEALVIAE' A
#
# COMPACT_ATOMS: atom_id res chain seq x y z
N MET A 1 7.29 -11.96 -3.70
CA MET A 1 6.52 -10.93 -4.44
C MET A 1 5.09 -10.76 -3.94
N ALA A 2 4.40 -11.83 -3.52
CA ALA A 2 3.01 -11.79 -3.06
C ALA A 2 2.71 -10.74 -1.96
N ALA A 3 3.55 -10.60 -0.93
CA ALA A 3 3.32 -9.60 0.14
C ALA A 3 3.27 -8.15 -0.36
N ARG A 4 4.11 -7.79 -1.34
CA ARG A 4 4.06 -6.45 -1.95
C ARG A 4 2.82 -6.25 -2.81
N PHE A 5 2.33 -7.31 -3.45
CA PHE A 5 1.05 -7.27 -4.18
C PHE A 5 -0.11 -7.05 -3.20
N ALA A 6 -0.17 -7.84 -2.11
CA ALA A 6 -1.19 -7.68 -1.07
C ALA A 6 -1.20 -6.26 -0.47
N ALA A 7 -0.03 -5.67 -0.22
CA ALA A 7 0.08 -4.29 0.26
C ALA A 7 -0.52 -3.28 -0.72
N LYS A 8 -0.20 -3.42 -2.01
CA LYS A 8 -0.72 -2.51 -3.05
C LYS A 8 -2.23 -2.62 -3.15
N GLU A 9 -2.76 -3.84 -3.10
CA GLU A 9 -4.19 -4.15 -3.09
C GLU A 9 -4.90 -3.52 -1.88
N ALA A 10 -4.33 -3.69 -0.68
CA ALA A 10 -4.83 -3.08 0.55
C ALA A 10 -4.83 -1.53 0.50
N VAL A 11 -3.82 -0.90 -0.11
CA VAL A 11 -3.81 0.56 -0.33
C VAL A 11 -4.96 1.01 -1.23
N MET A 12 -5.21 0.35 -2.36
CA MET A 12 -6.33 0.74 -3.23
C MET A 12 -7.69 0.55 -2.56
N LYS A 13 -7.82 -0.46 -1.68
CA LYS A 13 -9.01 -0.65 -0.84
C LYS A 13 -9.17 0.48 0.17
N ALA A 14 -8.10 0.85 0.87
CA ALA A 14 -8.11 1.95 1.83
C ALA A 14 -8.46 3.30 1.16
N LEU A 15 -8.05 3.50 -0.08
CA LEU A 15 -8.43 4.66 -0.90
C LEU A 15 -9.85 4.60 -1.48
N GLY A 16 -10.59 3.50 -1.27
CA GLY A 16 -11.97 3.35 -1.74
C GLY A 16 -12.12 3.14 -3.26
N VAL A 17 -11.03 2.93 -4.00
CA VAL A 17 -11.06 2.81 -5.46
C VAL A 17 -11.06 1.36 -5.95
N GLY A 18 -10.59 0.40 -5.15
CA GLY A 18 -10.52 -1.01 -5.57
C GLY A 18 -9.46 -1.30 -6.63
N LEU A 19 -9.36 -2.58 -7.05
CA LEU A 19 -8.34 -3.07 -7.97
C LEU A 19 -8.46 -2.49 -9.39
N GLY A 20 -7.34 -2.07 -9.98
CA GLY A 20 -7.24 -1.68 -11.38
C GLY A 20 -7.42 -0.17 -11.67
N ASN A 21 -7.95 0.59 -10.72
CA ASN A 21 -8.13 2.04 -10.88
C ASN A 21 -6.83 2.85 -10.67
N VAL A 22 -5.82 2.23 -10.08
CA VAL A 22 -4.48 2.79 -9.88
C VAL A 22 -3.44 1.79 -10.37
N ARG A 23 -2.43 2.28 -11.08
CA ARG A 23 -1.33 1.42 -11.55
C ARG A 23 -0.53 0.92 -10.35
N PHE A 24 -0.29 -0.38 -10.25
CA PHE A 24 0.50 -0.94 -9.14
C PHE A 24 1.89 -0.31 -8.94
N ARG A 25 2.51 0.20 -10.00
CA ARG A 25 3.82 0.89 -9.91
C ARG A 25 3.75 2.20 -9.14
N GLU A 26 2.58 2.81 -9.02
CA GLU A 26 2.37 4.05 -8.28
C GLU A 26 2.23 3.84 -6.77
N ILE A 27 2.12 2.58 -6.32
CA ILE A 27 2.12 2.23 -4.91
C ILE A 27 3.40 1.46 -4.62
N GLU A 28 4.34 2.09 -3.94
CA GLU A 28 5.65 1.52 -3.63
C GLU A 28 5.70 1.06 -2.18
N VAL A 29 6.13 -0.19 -1.98
CA VAL A 29 6.44 -0.73 -0.65
C VAL A 29 7.94 -0.58 -0.44
N THR A 30 8.31 0.38 0.40
CA THR A 30 9.70 0.66 0.79
C THR A 30 10.03 -0.05 2.09
N LYS A 31 11.31 -0.12 2.43
CA LYS A 31 11.80 -0.61 3.72
C LYS A 31 12.92 0.31 4.19
N ASP A 32 12.94 0.62 5.49
CA ASP A 32 14.07 1.32 6.08
C ASP A 32 15.24 0.36 6.39
N SER A 33 16.32 0.89 6.97
CA SER A 33 17.51 0.13 7.37
C SER A 33 17.25 -0.92 8.44
N SER A 34 16.17 -0.77 9.24
CA SER A 34 15.72 -1.77 10.22
C SER A 34 14.87 -2.88 9.58
N GLY A 35 14.51 -2.71 8.30
CA GLY A 35 13.65 -3.63 7.56
C GLY A 35 12.16 -3.37 7.74
N ARG A 36 11.77 -2.32 8.48
CA ARG A 36 10.37 -1.94 8.69
C ARG A 36 9.76 -1.51 7.35
N PRO A 37 8.62 -2.10 6.94
CA PRO A 37 7.98 -1.73 5.68
C PRO A 37 7.28 -0.36 5.80
N SER A 38 7.26 0.38 4.70
CA SER A 38 6.53 1.66 4.56
C SER A 38 5.95 1.81 3.16
N LEU A 39 5.13 2.84 2.98
CA LEU A 39 4.46 3.13 1.71
C LEU A 39 4.92 4.48 1.16
N THR A 40 5.19 4.50 -0.13
CA THR A 40 5.40 5.72 -0.91
C THR A 40 4.47 5.68 -2.11
N LEU A 41 3.59 6.67 -2.23
CA LEU A 41 2.62 6.75 -3.31
C LEU A 41 3.11 7.78 -4.34
N HIS A 42 2.84 7.52 -5.60
CA HIS A 42 3.21 8.35 -6.74
C HIS A 42 1.98 8.61 -7.62
N GLY A 43 2.07 9.56 -8.54
CA GLY A 43 1.06 9.76 -9.59
C GLY A 43 -0.39 9.85 -9.08
N THR A 44 -1.28 9.11 -9.72
CA THR A 44 -2.72 9.08 -9.38
C THR A 44 -2.97 8.54 -7.97
N ALA A 45 -2.18 7.56 -7.51
CA ALA A 45 -2.28 7.05 -6.15
C ALA A 45 -2.05 8.15 -5.09
N ALA A 46 -1.01 8.96 -5.29
CA ALA A 46 -0.68 10.06 -4.38
C ALA A 46 -1.76 11.16 -4.40
N GLN A 47 -2.28 11.48 -5.60
CA GLN A 47 -3.35 12.46 -5.73
C GLN A 47 -4.62 12.02 -4.99
N LEU A 48 -5.06 10.77 -5.19
CA LEU A 48 -6.22 10.21 -4.49
C LEU A 48 -6.04 10.22 -2.97
N ALA A 49 -4.85 9.90 -2.48
CA ALA A 49 -4.54 9.96 -1.04
C ALA A 49 -4.67 11.40 -0.50
N ALA A 50 -4.16 12.38 -1.24
CA ALA A 50 -4.27 13.80 -0.88
C ALA A 50 -5.73 14.28 -0.91
N ASP A 51 -6.48 13.94 -1.96
CA ASP A 51 -7.88 14.35 -2.13
C ASP A 51 -8.81 13.74 -1.06
N THR A 52 -8.47 12.55 -0.56
CA THR A 52 -9.19 11.89 0.54
C THR A 52 -8.71 12.32 1.93
N GLY A 53 -7.71 13.20 2.01
CA GLY A 53 -7.20 13.76 3.26
C GLY A 53 -6.25 12.87 4.05
N VAL A 54 -5.75 11.78 3.44
CA VAL A 54 -4.79 10.87 4.08
C VAL A 54 -3.45 11.59 4.28
N ARG A 55 -3.01 11.65 5.53
CA ARG A 55 -1.74 12.26 5.95
C ARG A 55 -0.68 11.23 6.32
N ARG A 56 -1.08 10.03 6.75
CA ARG A 56 -0.17 8.98 7.18
C ARG A 56 -0.65 7.61 6.74
N TRP A 57 0.31 6.79 6.33
CA TRP A 57 0.12 5.38 6.03
C TRP A 57 0.77 4.51 7.09
N HIS A 58 0.04 3.51 7.57
CA HIS A 58 0.59 2.44 8.39
C HIS A 58 0.50 1.13 7.62
N LEU A 59 1.59 0.35 7.61
CA LEU A 59 1.69 -0.90 6.87
C LEU A 59 2.22 -2.02 7.78
N SER A 60 1.50 -3.14 7.79
CA SER A 60 2.00 -4.42 8.31
C SER A 60 1.93 -5.49 7.22
N LEU A 61 2.93 -6.36 7.17
CA LEU A 61 3.05 -7.45 6.20
C LEU A 61 3.25 -8.76 6.95
N SER A 62 2.47 -9.78 6.58
CA SER A 62 2.67 -11.16 7.04
C SER A 62 2.64 -12.09 5.83
N HIS A 63 3.50 -13.12 5.82
CA HIS A 63 3.44 -14.13 4.77
C HIS A 63 4.07 -15.45 5.22
N THR A 64 3.57 -16.52 4.62
CA THR A 64 4.11 -17.88 4.69
C THR A 64 4.56 -18.29 3.28
N SER A 65 4.86 -19.58 3.09
CA SER A 65 5.09 -20.15 1.76
C SER A 65 3.84 -20.16 0.87
N THR A 66 2.63 -20.07 1.45
CA THR A 66 1.36 -20.25 0.73
C THR A 66 0.44 -19.03 0.76
N VAL A 67 0.60 -18.13 1.74
CA VAL A 67 -0.27 -16.98 1.95
C VAL A 67 0.57 -15.72 2.11
N ALA A 68 0.05 -14.60 1.62
CA ALA A 68 0.57 -13.27 1.93
C ALA A 68 -0.57 -12.31 2.23
N GLU A 69 -0.42 -11.57 3.32
CA GLU A 69 -1.41 -10.64 3.84
C GLU A 69 -0.75 -9.28 4.10
N ALA A 70 -1.54 -8.23 3.94
CA ALA A 70 -1.14 -6.88 4.28
C ALA A 70 -2.29 -6.15 4.96
N LEU A 71 -1.98 -5.46 6.06
CA LEU A 71 -2.89 -4.53 6.72
C LEU A 71 -2.41 -3.12 6.45
N VAL A 72 -3.32 -2.27 5.98
CA VAL A 72 -3.07 -0.86 5.68
C VAL A 72 -4.08 0.00 6.42
N ILE A 73 -3.58 1.04 7.09
CA ILE A 73 -4.40 2.10 7.69
C ILE A 73 -4.01 3.41 7.02
N ALA A 74 -5.02 4.13 6.54
CA ALA A 74 -4.92 5.51 6.06
C ALA A 74 -5.46 6.42 7.18
N GLU A 75 -4.62 7.33 7.66
CA GLU A 75 -4.92 8.32 8.71
C GLU A 75 -4.84 9.73 8.16
#